data_AF-A0A9E1X3Q2-F1
#
_entry.id   AF-A0A9E1X3Q2-F1
#
_cell.length_a   1.000
_cell.length_b   1.000
_cell.length_c   1.000
_cell.angle_alpha   90.00
_cell.angle_beta   90.00
_cell.angle_gamma   90.00
#
_symmetry.space_group_name_H-M   'P 1'
#
loop_
_entity.id
_entity.type
_entity.pdbx_description
1 polymer ?
#
loop_
_entity_poly.entity_id
_entity_poly.type
_entity_poly.pdbx_seq_one_letter_code
_entity_poly.pdbx_strand_id
1 'polypeptide(L)' 'MLILGIESAGAQVGCAVGGHEGVLASAHAGRGRRHAEALAPQIDFVRRQAGIELSEVGAVAVDVGPGLFTGLR' A
#
# COMPACT_ATOMS: atom_id res chain seq x y z
N MET A 1 7.47 9.66 12.28
CA MET A 1 6.53 8.52 12.25
C MET A 1 6.35 8.12 10.80
N LEU A 2 6.53 6.84 10.47
CA LEU A 2 6.29 6.30 9.14
C LEU A 2 4.88 5.72 9.05
N ILE A 3 4.24 5.90 7.90
CA ILE A 3 2.89 5.42 7.61
C ILE A 3 2.94 4.56 6.36
N LEU A 4 2.37 3.36 6.43
CA LEU A 4 2.08 2.52 5.27
C LEU A 4 0.66 2.84 4.80
N GLY A 5 0.53 3.43 3.62
CA GLY A 5 -0.75 3.63 2.93
C GLY A 5 -1.07 2.46 2.01
N ILE A 6 -2.32 1.99 2.04
CA ILE A 6 -2.85 0.93 1.16
C ILE A 6 -4.12 1.46 0.49
N GLU A 7 -4.23 1.24 -0.82
CA GLU A 7 -5.40 1.55 -1.65
C GLU A 7 -5.85 0.28 -2.36
N SER A 8 -7.14 -0.05 -2.24
CA SER A 8 -7.72 -1.29 -2.74
C SER A 8 -9.17 -1.19 -3.24
N ALA A 9 -9.83 -0.06 -3.04
CA ALA A 9 -11.23 0.18 -3.39
C ALA A 9 -11.38 0.61 -4.86
N GLY A 10 -10.33 1.17 -5.46
CA GLY A 10 -10.28 1.61 -6.83
C GLY A 10 -10.07 0.49 -7.86
N ALA A 11 -9.87 0.90 -9.13
CA ALA A 11 -9.54 -0.03 -10.20
C ALA A 11 -8.08 -0.53 -10.13
N GLN A 12 -7.26 0.07 -9.26
CA GLN A 12 -5.85 -0.20 -9.04
C GLN A 12 -5.66 -0.60 -7.58
N VAL A 13 -4.71 -1.49 -7.31
CA VAL A 13 -4.26 -1.78 -5.95
C VAL A 13 -2.83 -1.30 -5.82
N GLY A 14 -2.52 -0.69 -4.69
CA GLY A 14 -1.17 -0.23 -4.41
C GLY A 14 -0.93 0.04 -2.94
N CYS A 15 0.34 0.30 -2.64
CA CYS A 15 0.76 0.79 -1.34
C CYS A 15 1.90 1.79 -1.47
N ALA A 16 2.08 2.60 -0.43
CA ALA A 16 3.17 3.55 -0.32
C ALA A 16 3.62 3.67 1.13
N VAL A 17 4.91 3.93 1.34
CA VAL A 17 5.43 4.33 2.65
C VAL A 17 5.86 5.78 2.61
N GLY A 18 5.43 6.55 3.58
CA GLY A 18 5.78 7.95 3.72
C GLY A 18 5.86 8.41 5.17
N GLY A 19 6.47 9.58 5.37
CA GLY A 19 6.63 10.21 6.66
C GLY A 19 6.58 11.73 6.56
N HIS A 20 7.22 12.40 7.51
CA HIS A 20 7.24 13.86 7.60
C HIS A 20 7.81 14.54 6.34
N GLU A 21 8.79 13.91 5.69
CA GLU A 21 9.46 14.43 4.49
C GLU A 21 8.77 14.03 3.18
N GLY A 22 7.62 13.35 3.26
CA GLY A 22 6.86 12.89 2.09
C GLY A 22 6.96 11.39 1.84
N VAL A 23 6.71 10.98 0.59
CA VAL A 23 6.68 9.57 0.18
C VAL A 23 8.10 9.06 -0.06
N LEU A 24 8.47 7.97 0.60
CA LEU A 24 9.77 7.30 0.44
C LEU A 24 9.75 6.29 -0.71
N ALA A 25 8.67 5.52 -0.82
CA ALA A 25 8.49 4.53 -1.87
C ALA A 25 6.99 4.27 -2.12
N SER A 26 6.65 3.88 -3.35
CA SER A 26 5.29 3.47 -3.71
C SER A 26 5.30 2.40 -4.80
N ALA A 27 4.26 1.58 -4.82
CA ALA A 27 4.01 0.58 -5.84
C ALA A 27 2.50 0.46 -6.10
N HIS A 28 2.14 0.26 -7.36
CA HIS A 28 0.76 0.04 -7.79
C HIS A 28 0.70 -0.98 -8.92
N ALA A 29 -0.40 -1.73 -9.00
CA ALA A 29 -0.65 -2.71 -10.04
C ALA A 29 -1.87 -2.35 -10.88
N GLY A 30 -1.68 -2.43 -12.20
CA GLY A 30 -2.68 -2.33 -13.25
C GLY A 30 -3.77 -3.41 -13.21
N ARG A 31 -4.87 -3.20 -13.94
CA ARG A 31 -6.02 -4.12 -14.03
C ARG A 31 -5.57 -5.57 -14.30
N GLY A 32 -5.93 -6.48 -13.38
CA GLY A 32 -5.81 -7.92 -13.51
C GLY A 32 -6.38 -8.59 -12.26
N ARG A 33 -7.00 -9.77 -12.37
CA ARG A 33 -7.78 -10.49 -11.34
C ARG A 33 -6.99 -10.94 -10.08
N ARG A 34 -5.89 -10.27 -9.71
CA ARG A 34 -4.98 -10.62 -8.61
C ARG A 34 -4.74 -9.45 -7.65
N HIS A 35 -5.81 -8.72 -7.32
CA HIS A 35 -5.76 -7.56 -6.42
C HIS A 35 -5.16 -7.92 -5.04
N ALA A 36 -5.66 -8.98 -4.40
CA ALA A 36 -5.15 -9.41 -3.08
C ALA A 36 -3.75 -10.03 -3.14
N GLU A 37 -3.46 -10.83 -4.17
CA GLU A 37 -2.18 -11.51 -4.34
C GLU A 37 -1.02 -10.55 -4.63
N ALA A 38 -1.31 -9.34 -5.14
CA ALA A 38 -0.30 -8.34 -5.46
C ALA A 38 0.14 -7.49 -4.25
N LEU A 39 -0.69 -7.35 -3.22
CA LEU A 39 -0.45 -6.38 -2.15
C LEU A 39 0.73 -6.75 -1.25
N ALA A 40 0.81 -7.99 -0.77
CA ALA A 40 1.92 -8.41 0.09
C ALA A 40 3.30 -8.29 -0.60
N PRO A 41 3.48 -8.73 -1.87
CA PRO A 41 4.69 -8.45 -2.62
C PRO A 41 4.99 -6.96 -2.81
N GLN A 42 3.95 -6.12 -3.01
CA GLN A 42 4.13 -4.68 -3.13
C GLN A 42 4.62 -4.05 -1.81
N ILE A 43 4.09 -4.48 -0.67
CA ILE A 43 4.51 -4.00 0.66
C ILE A 43 5.99 -4.32 0.90
N ASP A 44 6.40 -5.57 0.59
CA ASP A 44 7.81 -5.97 0.70
C ASP A 44 8.70 -5.15 -0.25
N PHE A 45 8.25 -4.91 -1.48
CA PHE A 45 8.96 -4.08 -2.45
C PHE A 45 9.15 -2.64 -1.94
N VAL A 46 8.08 -1.96 -1.49
CA VAL A 46 8.18 -0.57 -1.05
C VAL A 46 8.98 -0.44 0.24
N ARG A 47 8.89 -1.42 1.14
CA ARG A 47 9.73 -1.47 2.35
C ARG A 47 11.22 -1.53 1.99
N ARG A 48 11.60 -2.46 1.10
CA ARG A 48 13.00 -2.61 0.67
C ARG A 48 13.49 -1.37 -0.07
N GLN A 49 12.65 -0.78 -0.93
CA GLN A 49 12.98 0.44 -1.66
C GLN A 49 13.14 1.65 -0.73
N ALA A 50 12.32 1.75 0.33
CA ALA A 50 12.43 2.79 1.35
C ALA A 50 13.57 2.53 2.35
N GLY A 51 14.15 1.32 2.36
CA GLY A 51 15.25 0.96 3.27
C GLY A 51 14.83 0.83 4.73
N ILE A 52 13.60 0.39 5.00
CA ILE A 52 13.04 0.33 6.36
C ILE A 52 12.64 -1.10 6.77
N GLU A 53 12.37 -1.29 8.05
CA GLU A 53 11.73 -2.45 8.64
C GLU A 53 10.23 -2.19 8.88
N LEU A 54 9.40 -3.25 8.82
CA LEU A 54 7.96 -3.10 9.14
C LEU A 54 7.73 -2.62 10.59
N SER A 55 8.66 -2.90 11.50
CA SER A 55 8.61 -2.41 12.89
C SER A 55 8.75 -0.90 13.02
N GLU A 56 9.25 -0.21 11.99
CA GLU A 56 9.40 1.25 11.97
C GLU A 56 8.10 1.96 11.52
N VAL A 57 7.14 1.19 10.99
CA VAL A 57 5.81 1.69 10.61
C VAL A 57 5.00 1.92 11.87
N GLY A 58 4.66 3.18 12.14
CA GLY A 58 3.86 3.57 13.31
C GLY A 58 2.35 3.47 13.09
N ALA A 59 1.91 3.46 11.83
CA ALA A 59 0.50 3.34 11.47
C ALA A 59 0.31 2.75 10.07
N VAL A 60 -0.82 2.08 9.87
CA VAL A 60 -1.29 1.65 8.55
C VAL A 60 -2.55 2.45 8.22
N ALA A 61 -2.50 3.20 7.12
CA ALA A 61 -3.64 3.88 6.56
C ALA A 61 -4.21 3.01 5.44
N VAL A 62 -5.49 2.67 5.54
CA VAL A 62 -6.22 1.91 4.54
C VAL A 62 -7.37 2.76 4.01
N ASP A 63 -7.68 2.62 2.74
CA ASP A 63 -8.85 3.22 2.15
C ASP A 63 -10.13 2.53 2.65
N VAL A 64 -11.17 3.34 2.91
CA VAL A 64 -12.49 2.85 3.38
C VAL A 64 -13.58 3.02 2.31
N GLY A 65 -13.19 3.38 1.08
CA GLY A 65 -14.10 3.64 -0.04
C GLY A 65 -14.68 5.07 -0.07
N PRO A 66 -15.68 5.33 -0.94
CA PRO A 66 -16.50 4.35 -1.68
C PRO A 66 -15.76 3.71 -2.87
N GLY A 67 -15.87 2.39 -3.03
CA GLY A 67 -15.27 1.65 -4.15
C GLY A 67 -15.76 0.21 -4.26
N LEU A 68 -15.13 -0.60 -5.13
CA LEU A 68 -15.57 -1.96 -5.44
C LEU A 68 -15.65 -2.80 -4.14
N PHE A 69 -16.84 -3.30 -3.82
CA PHE A 69 -17.16 -4.04 -2.59
C PHE A 69 -16.23 -5.24 -2.32
N THR A 70 -15.58 -5.78 -3.34
CA THR A 70 -14.66 -6.92 -3.25
C THR A 70 -13.21 -6.55 -2.93
N GLY A 71 -12.80 -5.29 -3.10
CA GLY A 71 -11.46 -4.82 -2.79
C GLY A 71 -11.24 -4.48 -1.31
N LEU A 72 -12.34 -4.16 -0.59
CA LEU A 72 -12.35 -3.65 0.78
C LEU A 72 -12.35 -4.75 1.89
N ARG A 73 -12.14 -6.03 1.56
CA ARG A 73 -12.22 -7.16 2.52
C ARG A 73 -10.94 -7.94 2.63
#